data_AF-A0A3R7H4M2-F1
#
_entry.id   AF-A0A3R7H4M2-F1
#
_cell.length_a   1.000
_cell.length_b   1.000
_cell.length_c   1.000
_cell.angle_alpha   90.00
_cell.angle_beta   90.00
_cell.angle_gamma   90.00
#
_symmetry.space_group_name_H-M   'P 1'
#
loop_
_entity.id
_entity.type
_entity.pdbx_description
1 polymer ?
#
loop_
_entity_poly.entity_id
_entity_poly.type
_entity_poly.pdbx_seq_one_letter_code
_entity_poly.pdbx_strand_id
1 'polypeptide(L)'
;METELLSEADGAFYAFASVMLALYVVPAALFTVYRVLRTPDKLPSRGFALHLALLAIAAGLLWRCMVALQSVDTSGVFDPYEILGISDSASSRQIKKAFRALGVQLHPDKNLHNPKAAAQFARVTKAYEALTNPQSMKNYRLHGHPDGRQSMLMNVAFASAFSGTTGSTGSLFVLLYFGVVFAGLAYLVYWLQKSAGRRDRTQVSRMTRASFLDALKEKMSVHDVVELLLTCNEMAGPAGGIQEEARLEALHRTKTHDKLAKKMEAAKALPSEVIGRIRKHPDPVARENMLALYQYLRRDKLRGVSRPLWVDQRFQKVMLELPYLVDIFATIAAEQLVKRAYPAIPLLRALSLLSSMAQGSMVPDELALRDQRDRVAEVDAQLPKLHLEGTTLAVLDEPNIQPGDWLTLQTTLQRQHLGSGETASLAATFYDHVDPKSPFRKEHVWFLVFDKGAGRLYAAWKVKLNVICLDLSQQVVQKTGFLGKYEFELCVVCPAYLDVQTKISLPIIVENR
;
A
#
# COMPACT_ATOMS: atom_id res chain seq x y z
N MET A 1 6.05 55.50 -13.32
CA MET A 1 6.70 54.18 -13.39
C MET A 1 6.54 53.71 -14.82
N GLU A 2 7.57 53.89 -15.63
CA GLU A 2 7.63 53.27 -16.96
C GLU A 2 7.58 51.76 -16.73
N THR A 3 6.53 51.09 -17.22
CA THR A 3 6.44 49.64 -17.21
C THR A 3 7.55 49.12 -18.13
N GLU A 4 8.59 48.52 -17.54
CA GLU A 4 9.60 47.79 -18.31
C GLU A 4 8.89 46.71 -19.12
N LEU A 5 8.91 46.88 -20.44
CA LEU A 5 8.35 45.90 -21.37
C LEU A 5 9.20 44.64 -21.29
N LEU A 6 8.55 43.50 -21.06
CA LEU A 6 9.21 42.21 -20.91
C LEU A 6 9.73 41.72 -22.26
N SER A 7 10.94 41.15 -22.25
CA SER A 7 11.52 40.49 -23.42
C SER A 7 10.65 39.33 -23.91
N GLU A 8 10.69 39.03 -25.21
CA GLU A 8 9.95 37.92 -25.83
C GLU A 8 10.25 36.57 -25.14
N ALA A 9 11.49 36.37 -24.69
CA ALA A 9 11.89 35.17 -23.95
C ALA A 9 11.21 35.05 -22.59
N ASP A 10 11.05 36.16 -21.88
CA ASP A 10 10.35 36.18 -20.58
C ASP A 10 8.83 36.04 -20.80
N GLY A 11 8.29 36.61 -21.88
CA GLY A 11 6.91 36.39 -22.31
C GLY A 11 6.59 34.92 -22.59
N ALA A 12 7.48 34.21 -23.29
CA ALA A 12 7.35 32.77 -23.52
C ALA A 12 7.36 31.96 -22.22
N PHE A 13 8.21 32.33 -21.24
CA PHE A 13 8.23 31.69 -19.92
C PHE A 13 6.91 31.89 -19.17
N TYR A 14 6.38 33.12 -19.11
CA TYR A 14 5.11 33.39 -18.44
C TYR A 14 3.93 32.69 -19.11
N ALA A 15 3.95 32.54 -20.45
CA ALA A 15 2.93 31.79 -21.20
C ALA A 15 2.98 30.29 -20.90
N PHE A 16 4.19 29.72 -20.82
CA PHE A 16 4.36 28.34 -20.41
C PHE A 16 3.90 28.11 -18.96
N ALA A 17 4.34 28.97 -18.04
CA ALA A 17 3.99 28.90 -16.63
C ALA A 17 2.47 29.05 -16.40
N SER A 18 1.79 29.94 -17.14
CA SER A 18 0.34 30.12 -17.03
C SER A 18 -0.41 28.86 -17.48
N VAL A 19 0.02 28.19 -18.54
CA VAL A 19 -0.58 26.92 -18.99
C VAL A 19 -0.37 25.82 -17.95
N MET A 20 0.84 25.67 -17.40
CA MET A 20 1.13 24.68 -16.35
C MET A 20 0.31 24.94 -15.08
N LEU A 21 0.20 26.20 -14.66
CA LEU A 21 -0.62 26.58 -13.50
C LEU A 21 -2.11 26.37 -13.78
N ALA A 22 -2.61 26.68 -14.97
CA ALA A 22 -4.01 26.48 -15.35
C ALA A 22 -4.39 24.98 -15.36
N LEU A 23 -3.49 24.11 -15.85
CA LEU A 23 -3.68 22.65 -15.80
C LEU A 23 -3.83 22.11 -14.38
N TYR A 24 -3.30 22.79 -13.36
CA TYR A 24 -3.51 22.46 -11.95
C TYR A 24 -4.74 23.15 -11.35
N VAL A 25 -4.86 24.47 -11.54
CA VAL A 25 -5.90 25.30 -10.90
C VAL A 25 -7.30 24.92 -11.37
N VAL A 26 -7.51 24.64 -12.66
CA VAL A 26 -8.85 24.35 -13.20
C VAL A 26 -9.41 23.02 -12.66
N PRO A 27 -8.70 21.88 -12.73
CA PRO A 27 -9.19 20.63 -12.14
C PRO A 27 -9.31 20.70 -10.62
N ALA A 28 -8.38 21.37 -9.94
CA ALA A 28 -8.43 21.53 -8.48
C ALA A 28 -9.65 22.35 -8.03
N ALA A 29 -9.95 23.46 -8.72
CA ALA A 29 -11.15 24.25 -8.47
C ALA A 29 -12.43 23.42 -8.68
N LEU A 30 -12.53 22.67 -9.79
CA LEU A 30 -13.66 21.76 -10.03
C LEU A 30 -13.81 20.70 -8.93
N PHE A 31 -12.71 20.11 -8.46
CA PHE A 31 -12.71 19.17 -7.34
C PHE A 31 -13.20 19.82 -6.04
N THR A 32 -12.77 21.05 -5.74
CA THR A 32 -13.25 21.77 -4.55
C THR A 32 -14.76 22.04 -4.63
N VAL A 33 -15.27 22.51 -5.76
CA VAL A 33 -16.71 22.76 -5.98
C VAL A 33 -17.50 21.46 -5.84
N TYR A 34 -17.06 20.39 -6.51
CA TYR A 34 -17.70 19.07 -6.41
C TYR A 34 -17.76 18.55 -4.97
N ARG A 35 -16.68 18.71 -4.20
CA ARG A 35 -16.59 18.25 -2.81
C ARG A 35 -17.48 19.06 -1.86
N VAL A 36 -17.57 20.38 -2.07
CA VAL A 36 -18.48 21.27 -1.32
C VAL A 36 -19.93 20.89 -1.58
N LEU A 37 -20.29 20.60 -2.83
CA LEU A 37 -21.67 20.25 -3.21
C LEU A 37 -22.10 18.85 -2.73
N ARG A 38 -21.20 17.85 -2.76
CA ARG A 38 -21.58 16.44 -2.51
C ARG A 38 -21.28 15.94 -1.09
N THR A 39 -20.33 16.56 -0.37
CA THR A 39 -19.86 16.06 0.94
C THR A 39 -19.52 17.19 1.92
N PRO A 40 -20.52 17.94 2.43
CA PRO A 40 -20.30 19.08 3.32
C PRO A 40 -19.71 18.69 4.69
N ASP A 41 -20.00 17.49 5.20
CA ASP A 41 -19.57 17.06 6.55
C ASP A 41 -18.06 16.85 6.70
N LYS A 42 -17.31 16.75 5.59
CA LYS A 42 -15.86 16.49 5.57
C LYS A 42 -15.01 17.71 5.18
N LEU A 43 -15.61 18.90 5.18
CA LEU A 43 -14.93 20.17 4.94
C LEU A 43 -13.86 20.53 6.00
N PRO A 44 -14.04 20.31 7.31
CA PRO A 44 -13.06 20.74 8.32
C PRO A 44 -11.80 19.84 8.42
N SER A 45 -11.53 19.00 7.42
CA SER A 45 -10.33 18.13 7.43
C SER A 45 -9.04 18.92 7.17
N ARG A 46 -7.97 18.63 7.92
CA ARG A 46 -6.65 19.28 7.76
C ARG A 46 -6.11 19.21 6.33
N GLY A 47 -6.34 18.10 5.64
CA GLY A 47 -5.93 17.92 4.25
C GLY A 47 -6.70 18.80 3.27
N PHE A 48 -7.98 19.09 3.53
CA PHE A 48 -8.77 19.99 2.70
C PHE A 48 -8.36 21.46 2.88
N ALA A 49 -8.06 21.88 4.11
CA ALA A 49 -7.53 23.21 4.37
C ALA A 49 -6.19 23.46 3.66
N LEU A 50 -5.29 22.47 3.68
CA LEU A 50 -4.02 22.54 2.95
C LEU A 50 -4.21 22.61 1.44
N HIS A 51 -5.15 21.82 0.89
CA HIS A 51 -5.50 21.88 -0.53
C HIS A 51 -6.03 23.27 -0.94
N LEU A 52 -6.90 23.87 -0.12
CA LEU A 52 -7.45 25.21 -0.38
C LEU A 52 -6.35 26.28 -0.34
N ALA A 53 -5.41 26.19 0.61
CA ALA A 53 -4.27 27.10 0.68
C ALA A 53 -3.37 27.00 -0.56
N LEU A 54 -3.05 25.78 -1.02
CA LEU A 54 -2.26 25.57 -2.24
C LEU A 54 -2.98 26.08 -3.49
N LEU A 55 -4.29 25.87 -3.58
CA LEU A 55 -5.11 26.38 -4.69
C LEU A 55 -5.11 27.91 -4.72
N ALA A 56 -5.24 28.58 -3.58
CA ALA A 56 -5.20 30.04 -3.50
C ALA A 56 -3.83 30.60 -3.92
N ILE A 57 -2.73 29.97 -3.48
CA ILE A 57 -1.38 30.36 -3.89
C ILE A 57 -1.21 30.17 -5.41
N ALA A 58 -1.60 29.01 -5.94
CA ALA A 58 -1.48 28.72 -7.37
C ALA A 58 -2.34 29.67 -8.23
N ALA A 59 -3.55 30.01 -7.79
CA ALA A 59 -4.40 30.99 -8.46
C ALA A 59 -3.80 32.40 -8.43
N GLY A 60 -3.20 32.81 -7.30
CA GLY A 60 -2.47 34.07 -7.20
C GLY A 60 -1.25 34.15 -8.12
N LEU A 61 -0.49 33.06 -8.24
CA LEU A 61 0.63 32.96 -9.18
C LEU A 61 0.16 33.01 -10.63
N LEU A 62 -0.93 32.30 -10.97
CA LEU A 62 -1.53 32.32 -12.30
C LEU A 62 -1.97 33.75 -12.67
N TRP A 63 -2.63 34.44 -11.75
CA TRP A 63 -3.03 35.85 -11.93
C TRP A 63 -1.82 36.73 -12.22
N ARG A 64 -0.73 36.61 -11.45
CA ARG A 64 0.50 37.37 -11.67
C ARG A 64 1.13 37.08 -13.04
N CYS A 65 1.13 35.82 -13.49
CA CYS A 65 1.63 35.46 -14.83
C CYS A 65 0.76 36.09 -15.93
N MET A 66 -0.57 36.08 -15.77
CA MET A 66 -1.50 36.69 -16.73
C MET A 66 -1.31 38.20 -16.83
N VAL A 67 -1.09 38.90 -15.72
CA VAL A 67 -0.77 40.34 -15.72
C VAL A 67 0.58 40.60 -16.39
N ALA A 68 1.60 39.79 -16.11
CA ALA A 68 2.91 39.92 -16.75
C ALA A 68 2.84 39.73 -18.28
N LEU A 69 2.01 38.80 -18.76
CA LEU A 69 1.79 38.58 -20.19
C LEU A 69 1.22 39.80 -20.93
N GLN A 70 0.46 40.66 -20.24
CA GLN A 70 -0.07 41.90 -20.83
C GLN A 70 1.02 42.96 -21.08
N SER A 71 2.18 42.83 -20.43
CA SER A 71 3.33 43.74 -20.54
C SER A 71 4.43 43.23 -21.48
N VAL A 72 4.18 42.18 -22.26
CA VAL A 72 5.15 41.62 -23.21
C VAL A 72 5.20 42.47 -24.48
N ASP A 73 6.41 42.83 -24.90
CA ASP A 73 6.64 43.55 -26.14
C ASP A 73 6.43 42.61 -27.35
N THR A 74 5.28 42.72 -28.03
CA THR A 74 4.95 41.89 -29.21
C THR A 74 5.53 42.42 -30.53
N SER A 75 6.43 43.41 -30.47
CA SER A 75 7.07 43.99 -31.66
C SER A 75 8.08 43.05 -32.33
N GLY A 76 8.09 41.75 -32.04
CA GLY A 76 9.07 40.77 -32.54
C GLY A 76 8.91 40.36 -34.01
N VAL A 77 7.77 40.66 -34.65
CA VAL A 77 7.62 40.43 -36.09
C VAL A 77 8.33 41.55 -36.86
N PHE A 78 9.38 41.20 -37.60
CA PHE A 78 10.13 42.17 -38.40
C PHE A 78 9.32 42.54 -39.64
N ASP A 79 8.51 43.60 -39.56
CA ASP A 79 7.88 44.22 -40.72
C ASP A 79 8.59 45.53 -41.09
N PRO A 80 9.35 45.58 -42.21
CA PRO A 80 10.09 46.77 -42.60
C PRO A 80 9.19 47.95 -42.98
N TYR A 81 7.93 47.73 -43.38
CA TYR A 81 6.99 48.82 -43.70
C TYR A 81 6.44 49.46 -42.43
N GLU A 82 6.07 48.64 -41.43
CA GLU A 82 5.63 49.09 -40.11
C GLU A 82 6.76 49.80 -39.35
N ILE A 83 7.99 49.25 -39.38
CA ILE A 83 9.17 49.86 -38.72
C ILE A 83 9.52 51.24 -39.32
N LEU A 84 9.30 51.43 -40.62
CA LEU A 84 9.52 52.70 -41.31
C LEU A 84 8.30 53.63 -41.30
N GLY A 85 7.13 53.15 -40.83
CA GLY A 85 5.87 53.90 -40.80
C GLY A 85 5.31 54.23 -42.18
N ILE A 86 5.47 53.33 -43.15
CA ILE A 86 5.08 53.52 -44.56
C ILE A 86 4.13 52.42 -45.03
N SER A 87 3.37 52.68 -46.09
CA SER A 87 2.51 51.66 -46.72
C SER A 87 3.34 50.64 -47.51
N ASP A 88 2.87 49.40 -47.60
CA ASP A 88 3.40 48.34 -48.47
C ASP A 88 3.51 48.73 -49.95
N SER A 89 2.73 49.73 -50.37
CA SER A 89 2.75 50.29 -51.74
C SER A 89 3.72 51.46 -51.93
N ALA A 90 4.53 51.80 -50.91
CA ALA A 90 5.39 52.96 -50.93
C ALA A 90 6.48 52.89 -52.02
N SER A 91 6.64 54.00 -52.74
CA SER A 91 7.71 54.15 -53.72
C SER A 91 9.09 54.21 -53.07
N SER A 92 10.14 53.86 -53.83
CA SER A 92 11.54 53.94 -53.37
C SER A 92 11.95 55.34 -52.87
N ARG A 93 11.30 56.39 -53.39
CA ARG A 93 11.49 57.78 -52.94
C ARG A 93 10.88 58.02 -51.55
N GLN A 94 9.73 57.42 -51.24
CA GLN A 94 9.08 57.50 -49.93
C GLN A 94 9.86 56.70 -48.87
N ILE A 95 10.37 55.51 -49.22
CA ILE A 95 11.22 54.69 -48.34
C ILE A 95 12.47 55.46 -47.90
N LYS A 96 13.19 56.08 -48.85
CA LYS A 96 14.37 56.92 -48.55
C LYS A 96 14.04 58.15 -47.72
N LYS A 97 12.87 58.75 -47.91
CA LYS A 97 12.42 59.92 -47.15
C LYS A 97 12.12 59.55 -45.69
N ALA A 98 11.40 58.45 -45.47
CA ALA A 98 11.08 57.94 -44.14
C ALA A 98 12.33 57.54 -43.35
N PHE A 99 13.25 56.81 -43.99
CA PHE A 99 14.54 56.45 -43.38
C PHE A 99 15.36 57.68 -42.96
N ARG A 100 15.44 58.72 -43.79
CA ARG A 100 16.14 59.96 -43.44
C ARG A 100 15.49 60.70 -42.27
N ALA A 101 14.15 60.72 -42.21
CA ALA A 101 13.43 61.37 -41.12
C ALA A 101 13.68 60.63 -39.77
N LEU A 102 13.53 59.31 -39.76
CA LEU A 102 13.77 58.47 -38.57
C LEU A 102 15.24 58.44 -38.17
N GLY A 103 16.16 58.42 -39.14
CA GLY A 103 17.59 58.40 -38.90
C GLY A 103 18.12 59.67 -38.22
N VAL A 104 17.50 60.83 -38.48
CA VAL A 104 17.83 62.08 -37.77
C VAL A 104 17.27 62.08 -36.34
N GLN A 105 16.10 61.47 -36.14
CA GLN A 105 15.45 61.39 -34.82
C GLN A 105 16.14 60.40 -33.89
N LEU A 106 16.61 59.26 -34.43
CA LEU A 106 17.17 58.15 -33.66
C LEU A 106 18.71 58.09 -33.71
N HIS A 107 19.37 59.12 -34.24
CA HIS A 107 20.83 59.12 -34.39
C HIS A 107 21.54 58.95 -33.02
N PRO A 108 22.51 58.03 -32.89
CA PRO A 108 23.20 57.77 -31.61
C PRO A 108 23.90 59.02 -31.06
N ASP A 109 24.50 59.85 -31.92
CA ASP A 109 25.16 61.11 -31.49
C ASP A 109 24.20 62.18 -30.95
N LYS A 110 22.91 62.12 -31.25
CA LYS A 110 21.92 63.09 -30.73
C LYS A 110 21.21 62.60 -29.48
N ASN A 111 21.28 61.29 -29.19
CA ASN A 111 20.56 60.61 -28.13
C ASN A 111 21.49 59.83 -27.20
N LEU A 112 22.61 60.44 -26.77
CA LEU A 112 23.62 59.79 -25.92
C LEU A 112 23.08 59.27 -24.57
N HIS A 113 21.97 59.81 -24.08
CA HIS A 113 21.35 59.41 -22.82
C HIS A 113 20.32 58.28 -22.96
N ASN A 114 19.99 57.85 -24.19
CA ASN A 114 19.02 56.78 -24.43
C ASN A 114 19.72 55.52 -24.98
N PRO A 115 19.98 54.50 -24.14
CA PRO A 115 20.65 53.27 -24.58
C PRO A 115 19.83 52.48 -25.63
N LYS A 116 18.52 52.76 -25.77
CA LYS A 116 17.65 52.12 -26.78
C LYS A 116 17.73 52.78 -28.15
N ALA A 117 18.23 54.02 -28.25
CA ALA A 117 18.31 54.75 -29.51
C ALA A 117 19.21 54.03 -30.53
N ALA A 118 20.34 53.47 -30.08
CA ALA A 118 21.24 52.69 -30.93
C ALA A 118 20.57 51.41 -31.46
N ALA A 119 19.81 50.69 -30.63
CA ALA A 119 19.10 49.48 -31.03
C ALA A 119 17.94 49.79 -32.00
N GLN A 120 17.19 50.85 -31.75
CA GLN A 120 16.11 51.31 -32.65
C GLN A 120 16.66 51.81 -33.99
N PHE A 121 17.78 52.54 -33.98
CA PHE A 121 18.46 52.98 -35.20
C PHE A 121 18.98 51.81 -36.04
N ALA A 122 19.55 50.78 -35.39
CA ALA A 122 19.96 49.55 -36.07
C ALA A 122 18.75 48.82 -36.69
N ARG A 123 17.61 48.78 -35.99
CA ARG A 123 16.37 48.18 -36.50
C ARG A 123 15.79 48.94 -37.71
N VAL A 124 15.79 50.27 -37.67
CA VAL A 124 15.37 51.14 -38.78
C VAL A 124 16.31 51.00 -39.99
N THR A 125 17.62 50.89 -39.75
CA THR A 125 18.62 50.64 -40.80
C THR A 125 18.39 49.30 -41.47
N LYS A 126 18.18 48.22 -40.69
CA LYS A 126 17.83 46.90 -41.23
C LYS A 126 16.53 46.91 -42.03
N ALA A 127 15.50 47.66 -41.61
CA ALA A 127 14.25 47.79 -42.35
C ALA A 127 14.45 48.48 -43.71
N TYR A 128 15.27 49.53 -43.76
CA TYR A 128 15.63 50.20 -45.00
C TYR A 128 16.43 49.28 -45.95
N GLU A 129 17.38 48.51 -45.42
CA GLU A 129 18.15 47.53 -46.19
C GLU A 129 17.26 46.41 -46.74
N ALA A 130 16.30 45.93 -45.95
CA ALA A 130 15.33 44.90 -46.37
C ALA A 130 14.52 45.32 -47.61
N LEU A 131 14.20 46.60 -47.75
CA LEU A 131 13.41 47.13 -48.88
C LEU A 131 14.26 47.64 -50.05
N THR A 132 15.53 47.98 -49.80
CA THR A 132 16.40 48.62 -50.81
C THR A 132 17.37 47.64 -51.46
N ASN A 133 17.86 46.63 -50.73
CA ASN A 133 18.81 45.66 -51.25
C ASN A 133 18.06 44.49 -51.92
N PRO A 134 18.33 44.17 -53.21
CA PRO A 134 17.66 43.08 -53.92
C PRO A 134 17.85 41.71 -53.25
N GLN A 135 18.98 41.45 -52.60
CA GLN A 135 19.22 40.19 -51.89
C GLN A 135 18.39 40.13 -50.59
N SER A 136 18.42 41.18 -49.78
CA SER A 136 17.66 41.27 -48.53
C SER A 136 16.15 41.28 -48.77
N MET A 137 15.67 41.90 -49.86
CA MET A 137 14.26 41.89 -50.25
C MET A 137 13.79 40.50 -50.69
N LYS A 138 14.63 39.77 -51.43
CA LYS A 138 14.37 38.38 -51.81
C LYS A 138 14.31 37.48 -50.57
N ASN A 139 15.25 37.66 -49.63
CA ASN A 139 15.27 36.95 -48.36
C ASN A 139 14.05 37.25 -47.51
N TYR A 140 13.66 38.52 -47.39
CA TYR A 140 12.45 38.93 -46.66
C TYR A 140 11.19 38.30 -47.26
N ARG A 141 11.04 38.29 -48.59
CA ARG A 141 9.89 37.66 -49.28
C ARG A 141 9.83 36.15 -49.12
N LEU A 142 10.98 35.48 -49.04
CA LEU A 142 11.06 34.01 -48.95
C LEU A 142 11.06 33.49 -47.50
N HIS A 143 11.58 34.28 -46.55
CA HIS A 143 11.86 33.85 -45.17
C HIS A 143 11.29 34.78 -44.10
N GLY A 144 10.64 35.89 -44.46
CA GLY A 144 10.07 36.86 -43.52
C GLY A 144 11.10 37.73 -42.79
N HIS A 145 12.40 37.62 -43.13
CA HIS A 145 13.48 38.39 -42.50
C HIS A 145 14.60 38.73 -43.52
N PRO A 146 15.21 39.94 -43.49
CA PRO A 146 16.23 40.36 -44.47
C PRO A 146 17.50 39.51 -44.49
N ASP A 147 17.87 38.95 -43.35
CA ASP A 147 19.06 38.11 -43.16
C ASP A 147 18.91 36.67 -43.69
N GLY A 148 17.74 36.31 -44.23
CA GLY A 148 17.46 34.97 -44.79
C GLY A 148 16.88 34.00 -43.77
N ARG A 149 17.03 32.68 -44.03
CA ARG A 149 16.51 31.61 -43.16
C ARG A 149 17.20 31.67 -41.80
N GLN A 150 16.55 32.28 -40.81
CA GLN A 150 17.02 32.22 -39.44
C GLN A 150 16.91 30.78 -38.92
N SER A 151 17.97 30.28 -38.29
CA SER A 151 17.87 29.06 -37.49
C SER A 151 16.92 29.37 -36.34
N MET A 152 15.82 28.62 -36.25
CA MET A 152 14.93 28.65 -35.10
C MET A 152 15.74 28.11 -33.91
N LEU A 153 16.44 28.99 -33.20
CA LEU A 153 17.06 28.65 -31.95
C LEU A 153 15.91 28.28 -31.01
N MET A 154 15.75 26.99 -30.76
CA MET A 154 14.88 26.46 -29.71
C MET A 154 15.43 26.92 -28.36
N ASN A 155 15.20 28.19 -28.02
CA ASN A 155 15.39 28.66 -26.67
C ASN A 155 14.28 28.03 -25.85
N VAL A 156 14.67 27.14 -24.93
CA VAL A 156 13.76 26.64 -23.91
C VAL A 156 13.26 27.86 -23.14
N ALA A 157 11.95 28.00 -22.97
CA ALA A 157 11.29 29.10 -22.30
C ALA A 157 11.60 29.11 -20.79
N PHE A 158 12.87 29.30 -20.42
CA PHE A 158 13.33 29.60 -19.08
C PHE A 158 13.58 31.11 -19.01
N ALA A 159 13.08 31.75 -17.95
CA ALA A 159 13.30 33.18 -17.76
C ALA A 159 14.79 33.52 -17.82
N SER A 160 15.11 34.65 -18.45
CA SER A 160 16.48 35.10 -18.76
C SER A 160 17.39 35.24 -17.53
N ALA A 161 16.81 35.36 -16.34
CA ALA A 161 17.50 35.36 -15.06
C ALA A 161 18.07 33.99 -14.64
N PHE A 162 17.58 32.89 -15.21
CA PHE A 162 17.96 31.53 -14.85
C PHE A 162 18.91 30.86 -15.86
N SER A 163 19.01 31.39 -17.08
CA SER A 163 19.83 30.82 -18.16
C SER A 163 21.33 31.19 -18.06
N GLY A 164 21.73 31.96 -17.05
CA GLY A 164 23.14 32.30 -16.80
C GLY A 164 23.73 33.34 -17.76
N THR A 165 22.94 33.94 -18.65
CA THR A 165 23.39 35.00 -19.58
C THR A 165 23.63 36.34 -18.90
N THR A 166 23.12 36.54 -17.67
CA THR A 166 23.32 37.73 -16.84
C THR A 166 23.96 37.34 -15.50
N GLY A 167 25.28 37.13 -15.49
CA GLY A 167 26.10 37.17 -14.26
C GLY A 167 25.82 36.13 -13.16
N SER A 168 26.34 34.91 -13.34
CA SER A 168 26.86 33.90 -12.38
C SER A 168 26.24 33.63 -10.99
N THR A 169 25.22 34.34 -10.49
CA THR A 169 24.62 34.07 -9.16
C THR A 169 23.36 33.21 -9.27
N GLY A 170 22.48 33.48 -10.25
CA GLY A 170 21.22 32.75 -10.43
C GLY A 170 21.41 31.25 -10.67
N SER A 171 22.44 30.85 -11.43
CA SER A 171 22.71 29.44 -11.73
C SER A 171 23.14 28.63 -10.49
N LEU A 172 23.89 29.24 -9.56
CA LEU A 172 24.29 28.60 -8.31
C LEU A 172 23.08 28.38 -7.39
N PHE A 173 22.17 29.35 -7.31
CA PHE A 173 20.95 29.22 -6.51
C PHE A 173 20.02 28.12 -7.05
N VAL A 174 19.91 27.98 -8.38
CA VAL A 174 19.15 26.88 -8.99
C VAL A 174 19.76 25.52 -8.66
N LEU A 175 21.09 25.41 -8.77
CA LEU A 175 21.79 24.16 -8.44
C LEU A 175 21.60 23.79 -6.97
N LEU A 176 21.72 24.77 -6.07
CA LEU A 176 21.50 24.56 -4.63
C LEU A 176 20.04 24.21 -4.33
N TYR A 177 19.08 24.85 -4.99
CA TYR A 177 17.66 24.53 -4.89
C TYR A 177 17.39 23.06 -5.27
N PHE A 178 17.88 22.63 -6.45
CA PHE A 178 17.73 21.23 -6.86
C PHE A 178 18.44 20.29 -5.89
N GLY A 179 19.62 20.64 -5.40
CA GLY A 179 20.33 19.86 -4.38
C GLY A 179 19.49 19.65 -3.11
N VAL A 180 18.88 20.71 -2.58
CA VAL A 180 18.00 20.64 -1.40
C VAL A 180 16.72 19.85 -1.69
N VAL A 181 16.09 20.05 -2.86
CA VAL A 181 14.88 19.32 -3.25
C VAL A 181 15.15 17.82 -3.39
N PHE A 182 16.24 17.44 -4.07
CA PHE A 182 16.61 16.03 -4.22
C PHE A 182 17.02 15.40 -2.89
N ALA A 183 17.74 16.12 -2.02
CA ALA A 183 18.04 15.66 -0.67
C ALA A 183 16.77 15.48 0.17
N GLY A 184 15.83 16.41 0.09
CA GLY A 184 14.52 16.33 0.73
C GLY A 184 13.69 15.16 0.21
N LEU A 185 13.69 14.92 -1.10
CA LEU A 185 13.02 13.78 -1.72
C LEU A 185 13.67 12.46 -1.30
N ALA A 186 15.00 12.37 -1.27
CA ALA A 186 15.73 11.19 -0.80
C ALA A 186 15.44 10.92 0.67
N TYR A 187 15.39 11.95 1.51
CA TYR A 187 14.98 11.84 2.91
C TYR A 187 13.52 11.39 3.05
N LEU A 188 12.60 11.95 2.25
CA LEU A 188 11.20 11.56 2.24
C LEU A 188 11.04 10.09 1.82
N VAL A 189 11.74 9.64 0.78
CA VAL A 189 11.73 8.24 0.34
C VAL A 189 12.30 7.34 1.43
N TYR A 190 13.44 7.70 2.03
CA TYR A 190 14.01 6.97 3.17
C TYR A 190 13.04 6.90 4.35
N TRP A 191 12.39 8.01 4.70
CA TRP A 191 11.42 8.09 5.79
C TRP A 191 10.16 7.28 5.49
N LEU A 192 9.63 7.34 4.27
CA LEU A 192 8.50 6.55 3.81
C LEU A 192 8.85 5.06 3.82
N GLN A 193 10.04 4.68 3.37
CA GLN A 193 10.50 3.29 3.40
C GLN A 193 10.70 2.78 4.83
N LYS A 194 11.25 3.61 5.73
CA LYS A 194 11.38 3.29 7.16
C LYS A 194 10.00 3.18 7.84
N SER A 195 9.06 4.03 7.48
CA SER A 195 7.69 4.04 8.02
C SER A 195 6.85 2.89 7.46
N ALA A 196 7.00 2.57 6.17
CA ALA A 196 6.36 1.43 5.50
C ALA A 196 6.97 0.10 5.96
N GLY A 197 8.26 0.09 6.34
CA GLY A 197 9.01 -1.09 6.77
C GLY A 197 8.50 -1.76 8.05
N ARG A 198 7.46 -1.23 8.70
CA ARG A 198 6.78 -1.90 9.83
C ARG A 198 5.81 -2.99 9.41
N ARG A 199 5.36 -3.06 8.16
CA ARG A 199 4.39 -4.08 7.72
C ARG A 199 4.99 -4.92 6.59
N ASP A 200 5.30 -6.17 6.89
CA ASP A 200 5.73 -7.17 5.91
C ASP A 200 4.56 -7.56 4.98
N ARG A 201 4.76 -8.42 3.98
CA ARG A 201 3.69 -8.98 3.12
C ARG A 201 2.54 -9.61 3.94
N THR A 202 2.83 -9.97 5.18
CA THR A 202 1.91 -10.51 6.19
C THR A 202 1.19 -9.45 7.03
N GLN A 203 1.31 -8.15 6.71
CA GLN A 203 0.67 -7.01 7.40
C GLN A 203 1.02 -6.86 8.91
N VAL A 204 1.91 -7.71 9.44
CA VAL A 204 2.36 -7.76 10.84
C VAL A 204 3.75 -7.11 11.01
N SER A 205 4.03 -6.66 12.22
CA SER A 205 5.34 -6.11 12.63
C SER A 205 6.47 -7.11 12.43
N ARG A 206 7.63 -6.63 11.96
CA ARG A 206 8.85 -7.44 11.87
C ARG A 206 9.24 -8.06 13.22
N MET A 207 9.01 -7.34 14.32
CA MET A 207 9.30 -7.83 15.67
C MET A 207 8.39 -9.01 16.05
N THR A 208 7.11 -8.93 15.71
CA THR A 208 6.17 -10.02 15.94
C THR A 208 6.50 -11.23 15.08
N ARG A 209 6.84 -11.03 13.79
CA ARG A 209 7.29 -12.13 12.92
C ARG A 209 8.55 -12.81 13.49
N ALA A 210 9.52 -12.05 13.97
CA ALA A 210 10.73 -12.60 14.60
C ALA A 210 10.35 -13.40 15.86
N SER A 211 9.50 -12.85 16.72
CA SER A 211 9.01 -13.54 17.92
C SER A 211 8.29 -14.86 17.59
N PHE A 212 7.49 -14.92 16.53
CA PHE A 212 6.86 -16.15 16.07
C PHE A 212 7.87 -17.20 15.61
N LEU A 213 8.88 -16.78 14.85
CA LEU A 213 9.91 -17.70 14.36
C LEU A 213 10.81 -18.22 15.48
N ASP A 214 11.15 -17.37 16.45
CA ASP A 214 12.00 -17.72 17.59
C ASP A 214 11.27 -18.62 18.60
N ALA A 215 9.97 -18.39 18.80
CA ALA A 215 9.15 -19.16 19.72
C ALA A 215 8.64 -20.50 19.14
N LEU A 216 8.73 -20.71 17.83
CA LEU A 216 8.23 -21.91 17.16
C LEU A 216 9.06 -23.14 17.55
N LYS A 217 8.45 -24.03 18.33
CA LYS A 217 9.04 -25.31 18.78
C LYS A 217 8.33 -26.50 18.13
N GLU A 218 9.01 -27.65 18.06
CA GLU A 218 8.44 -28.90 17.50
C GLU A 218 7.15 -29.34 18.21
N LYS A 219 7.08 -29.11 19.53
CA LYS A 219 5.92 -29.39 20.37
C LYS A 219 5.51 -28.11 21.07
N MET A 220 4.39 -27.55 20.65
CA MET A 220 3.73 -26.43 21.32
C MET A 220 2.32 -26.87 21.73
N SER A 221 1.94 -26.56 22.96
CA SER A 221 0.55 -26.70 23.38
C SER A 221 -0.29 -25.55 22.82
N VAL A 222 -1.61 -25.72 22.80
CA VAL A 222 -2.54 -24.65 22.42
C VAL A 222 -2.35 -23.43 23.33
N HIS A 223 -2.09 -23.64 24.62
CA HIS A 223 -1.82 -22.56 25.57
C HIS A 223 -0.57 -21.78 25.21
N ASP A 224 0.51 -22.46 24.80
CA ASP A 224 1.74 -21.78 24.42
C ASP A 224 1.56 -20.95 23.13
N VAL A 225 0.75 -21.45 22.17
CA VAL A 225 0.39 -20.71 20.97
C VAL A 225 -0.44 -19.47 21.34
N VAL A 226 -1.48 -19.61 22.16
CA VAL A 226 -2.31 -18.48 22.61
C VAL A 226 -1.47 -17.45 23.36
N GLU A 227 -0.63 -17.88 24.29
CA GLU A 227 0.27 -17.02 25.06
C GLU A 227 1.22 -16.21 24.16
N LEU A 228 1.81 -16.86 23.16
CA LEU A 228 2.63 -16.20 22.15
C LEU A 228 1.85 -15.13 21.38
N LEU A 229 0.64 -15.46 20.91
CA LEU A 229 -0.20 -14.53 20.15
C LEU A 229 -0.64 -13.33 20.99
N LEU A 230 -0.99 -13.53 22.27
CA LEU A 230 -1.44 -12.47 23.17
C LEU A 230 -0.31 -11.51 23.60
N THR A 231 0.94 -11.94 23.46
CA THR A 231 2.16 -11.16 23.79
C THR A 231 2.67 -10.33 22.61
N CYS A 232 2.08 -10.50 21.43
CA CYS A 232 2.51 -9.83 20.21
C CYS A 232 2.38 -8.31 20.28
N ASN A 233 3.17 -7.62 19.46
CA ASN A 233 3.19 -6.16 19.47
C ASN A 233 1.84 -5.56 19.05
N GLU A 234 1.15 -6.21 18.13
CA GLU A 234 -0.19 -5.83 17.65
C GLU A 234 -1.18 -5.78 18.82
N MET A 235 -1.06 -6.70 19.78
CA MET A 235 -1.93 -6.79 20.94
C MET A 235 -1.72 -5.67 21.97
N ALA A 236 -0.58 -4.97 21.94
CA ALA A 236 -0.22 -4.03 23.00
C ALA A 236 -0.95 -2.66 22.95
N GLY A 237 -1.18 -2.07 21.77
CA GLY A 237 -1.75 -0.71 21.64
C GLY A 237 -2.80 -0.56 20.54
N PRO A 238 -3.65 0.48 20.55
CA PRO A 238 -4.52 0.77 19.41
C PRO A 238 -3.66 1.00 18.17
N ALA A 239 -4.14 0.65 16.98
CA ALA A 239 -3.40 0.63 15.71
C ALA A 239 -2.66 1.94 15.31
N GLY A 240 -2.77 3.02 16.10
CA GLY A 240 -2.01 4.26 15.95
C GLY A 240 -1.62 4.98 17.26
N GLY A 241 -1.64 4.32 18.44
CA GLY A 241 -1.23 4.92 19.73
C GLY A 241 0.24 4.72 20.09
N ILE A 242 0.76 5.49 21.05
CA ILE A 242 2.11 5.28 21.62
C ILE A 242 2.05 4.00 22.47
N GLN A 243 2.63 2.92 21.96
CA GLN A 243 2.61 1.59 22.55
C GLN A 243 3.14 1.54 24.00
N GLU A 244 4.04 2.46 24.35
CA GLU A 244 4.59 2.60 25.70
C GLU A 244 3.58 3.13 26.71
N GLU A 245 2.64 4.00 26.32
CA GLU A 245 1.60 4.50 27.23
C GLU A 245 0.66 3.36 27.67
N ALA A 246 0.26 2.51 26.72
CA ALA A 246 -0.58 1.35 27.02
C ALA A 246 0.12 0.35 27.96
N ARG A 247 1.44 0.19 27.85
CA ARG A 247 2.24 -0.65 28.76
C ARG A 247 2.34 -0.04 30.16
N LEU A 248 2.56 1.27 30.25
CA LEU A 248 2.62 1.99 31.52
C LEU A 248 1.27 1.93 32.26
N GLU A 249 0.16 2.14 31.56
CA GLU A 249 -1.18 2.00 32.13
C GLU A 249 -1.43 0.58 32.68
N ALA A 250 -1.07 -0.44 31.90
CA ALA A 250 -1.21 -1.83 32.32
C ALA A 250 -0.34 -2.14 33.55
N LEU A 251 0.87 -1.57 33.63
CA LEU A 251 1.76 -1.71 34.78
C LEU A 251 1.14 -1.12 36.05
N HIS A 252 0.51 0.06 35.96
CA HIS A 252 -0.20 0.67 37.09
C HIS A 252 -1.38 -0.19 37.58
N ARG A 253 -2.00 -0.98 36.71
CA ARG A 253 -3.14 -1.85 37.03
C ARG A 253 -2.77 -3.24 37.58
N THR A 254 -1.48 -3.56 37.72
CA THR A 254 -0.98 -4.88 38.18
C THR A 254 -1.68 -5.41 39.44
N LYS A 255 -1.89 -4.55 40.46
CA LYS A 255 -2.60 -4.96 41.70
C LYS A 255 -4.05 -5.40 41.43
N THR A 256 -4.73 -4.79 40.46
CA THR A 256 -6.09 -5.16 40.08
C THR A 256 -6.11 -6.48 39.31
N HIS A 257 -5.10 -6.73 38.46
CA HIS A 257 -4.92 -8.00 37.74
C HIS A 257 -4.76 -9.15 38.72
N ASP A 258 -3.93 -8.98 39.75
CA ASP A 258 -3.71 -10.01 40.78
C ASP A 258 -4.98 -10.27 41.60
N LYS A 259 -5.75 -9.22 41.94
CA LYS A 259 -7.04 -9.38 42.62
C LYS A 259 -8.03 -10.15 41.76
N LEU A 260 -8.11 -9.86 40.46
CA LEU A 260 -8.99 -10.57 39.54
C LEU A 260 -8.56 -12.03 39.38
N ALA A 261 -7.27 -12.29 39.16
CA ALA A 261 -6.73 -13.65 39.05
C ALA A 261 -7.06 -14.50 40.29
N LYS A 262 -6.92 -13.95 41.51
CA LYS A 262 -7.32 -14.63 42.75
C LYS A 262 -8.82 -14.92 42.83
N LYS A 263 -9.67 -14.00 42.35
CA LYS A 263 -11.13 -14.24 42.28
C LYS A 263 -11.47 -15.35 41.29
N MET A 264 -10.78 -15.42 40.15
CA MET A 264 -10.96 -16.49 39.17
C MET A 264 -10.49 -17.85 39.70
N GLU A 265 -9.42 -17.85 40.51
CA GLU A 265 -8.94 -19.03 41.24
C GLU A 265 -9.97 -19.52 42.25
N ALA A 266 -10.50 -18.60 43.07
CA ALA A 266 -11.53 -18.90 44.07
C ALA A 266 -12.82 -19.46 43.42
N ALA A 267 -13.17 -18.97 42.23
CA ALA A 267 -14.29 -19.47 41.43
C ALA A 267 -14.01 -20.83 40.73
N LYS A 268 -12.83 -21.42 40.91
CA LYS A 268 -12.37 -22.64 40.21
C LYS A 268 -12.55 -22.55 38.68
N ALA A 269 -12.40 -21.33 38.15
CA ALA A 269 -12.55 -21.05 36.73
C ALA A 269 -11.29 -21.41 35.93
N LEU A 270 -10.11 -21.24 36.55
CA LEU A 270 -8.81 -21.51 35.98
C LEU A 270 -7.98 -22.45 36.89
N PRO A 271 -7.19 -23.37 36.31
CA PRO A 271 -6.18 -24.10 37.08
C PRO A 271 -5.14 -23.17 37.69
N SER A 272 -4.60 -23.54 38.86
CA SER A 272 -3.55 -22.79 39.55
C SER A 272 -2.30 -22.61 38.70
N GLU A 273 -1.99 -23.58 37.83
CA GLU A 273 -0.90 -23.51 36.86
C GLU A 273 -1.04 -22.32 35.89
N VAL A 274 -2.24 -22.15 35.32
CA VAL A 274 -2.52 -21.08 34.35
C VAL A 274 -2.46 -19.72 35.04
N ILE A 275 -3.00 -19.62 36.25
CA ILE A 275 -2.91 -18.40 37.07
C ILE A 275 -1.45 -18.10 37.42
N GLY A 276 -0.65 -19.13 37.74
CA GLY A 276 0.78 -19.01 37.98
C GLY A 276 1.53 -18.43 36.77
N ARG A 277 1.22 -18.91 35.56
CA ARG A 277 1.76 -18.36 34.30
C ARG A 277 1.39 -16.90 34.12
N ILE A 278 0.11 -16.56 34.26
CA ILE A 278 -0.38 -15.17 34.11
C ILE A 278 0.32 -14.24 35.13
N ARG A 279 0.45 -14.64 36.40
CA ARG A 279 1.05 -13.78 37.42
C ARG A 279 2.55 -13.55 37.23
N LYS A 280 3.26 -14.55 36.70
CA LYS A 280 4.71 -14.49 36.46
C LYS A 280 5.07 -13.89 35.10
N HIS A 281 4.10 -13.62 34.23
CA HIS A 281 4.37 -13.14 32.88
C HIS A 281 5.03 -11.75 32.92
N PRO A 282 6.13 -11.54 32.17
CA PRO A 282 6.91 -10.29 32.23
C PRO A 282 6.18 -9.09 31.62
N ASP A 283 5.38 -9.31 30.57
CA ASP A 283 4.63 -8.23 29.91
C ASP A 283 3.28 -7.99 30.62
N PRO A 284 3.02 -6.79 31.19
CA PRO A 284 1.76 -6.47 31.84
C PRO A 284 0.58 -6.45 30.87
N VAL A 285 0.78 -6.13 29.59
CA VAL A 285 -0.31 -6.07 28.62
C VAL A 285 -0.75 -7.48 28.22
N ALA A 286 0.20 -8.39 28.02
CA ALA A 286 -0.11 -9.81 27.80
C ALA A 286 -0.93 -10.40 28.95
N ARG A 287 -0.64 -10.00 30.21
CA ARG A 287 -1.44 -10.40 31.38
C ARG A 287 -2.88 -9.90 31.29
N GLU A 288 -3.10 -8.64 30.92
CA GLU A 288 -4.45 -8.10 30.70
C GLU A 288 -5.19 -8.89 29.62
N ASN A 289 -4.52 -9.15 28.50
CA ASN A 289 -5.08 -9.86 27.36
C ASN A 289 -5.47 -11.30 27.72
N MET A 290 -4.62 -12.01 28.46
CA MET A 290 -4.90 -13.36 28.97
C MET A 290 -6.11 -13.34 29.91
N LEU A 291 -6.13 -12.45 30.90
CA LEU A 291 -7.24 -12.33 31.84
C LEU A 291 -8.56 -12.03 31.11
N ALA A 292 -8.54 -11.13 30.12
CA ALA A 292 -9.70 -10.79 29.33
C ALA A 292 -10.22 -11.97 28.50
N LEU A 293 -9.31 -12.71 27.84
CA LEU A 293 -9.68 -13.90 27.09
C LEU A 293 -10.28 -14.99 28.00
N TYR A 294 -9.63 -15.30 29.12
CA TYR A 294 -10.10 -16.34 30.04
C TYR A 294 -11.41 -15.96 30.74
N GLN A 295 -11.63 -14.68 31.04
CA GLN A 295 -12.89 -14.19 31.61
C GLN A 295 -14.07 -14.49 30.67
N TYR A 296 -13.85 -14.40 29.36
CA TYR A 296 -14.85 -14.74 28.35
C TYR A 296 -15.04 -16.26 28.21
N LEU A 297 -13.95 -16.99 27.99
CA LEU A 297 -13.99 -18.46 27.78
C LEU A 297 -14.55 -19.22 28.98
N ARG A 298 -14.47 -18.66 30.19
CA ARG A 298 -14.98 -19.27 31.43
C ARG A 298 -16.15 -18.48 32.04
N ARG A 299 -16.91 -17.77 31.21
CA ARG A 299 -18.04 -16.92 31.64
C ARG A 299 -19.06 -17.65 32.53
N ASP A 300 -19.31 -18.94 32.30
CA ASP A 300 -20.29 -19.71 33.05
C ASP A 300 -19.87 -19.97 34.49
N LYS A 301 -18.58 -20.21 34.72
CA LYS A 301 -18.02 -20.37 36.08
C LYS A 301 -17.81 -19.04 36.81
N LEU A 302 -17.83 -17.94 36.08
CA LEU A 302 -17.55 -16.59 36.58
C LEU A 302 -18.83 -15.74 36.71
N ARG A 303 -20.02 -16.36 36.70
CA ARG A 303 -21.29 -15.70 36.99
C ARG A 303 -21.27 -15.18 38.43
N GLY A 304 -21.11 -13.87 38.62
CA GLY A 304 -21.02 -13.21 39.93
C GLY A 304 -19.66 -12.57 40.25
N VAL A 305 -18.62 -12.81 39.44
CA VAL A 305 -17.34 -12.11 39.59
C VAL A 305 -17.43 -10.75 38.90
N SER A 306 -17.25 -9.67 39.66
CA SER A 306 -17.23 -8.29 39.13
C SER A 306 -16.18 -8.15 38.02
N ARG A 307 -16.63 -7.64 36.86
CA ARG A 307 -15.82 -7.43 35.66
C ARG A 307 -15.41 -5.95 35.58
N PRO A 308 -14.10 -5.64 35.69
CA PRO A 308 -13.63 -4.27 35.50
C PRO A 308 -13.81 -3.79 34.05
N LEU A 309 -14.06 -2.50 33.85
CA LEU A 309 -14.29 -1.91 32.53
C LEU A 309 -13.13 -2.10 31.53
N TRP A 310 -11.89 -2.15 32.03
CA TRP A 310 -10.72 -2.41 31.18
C TRP A 310 -10.71 -3.82 30.59
N VAL A 311 -11.35 -4.80 31.25
CA VAL A 311 -11.46 -6.17 30.75
C VAL A 311 -12.30 -6.19 29.47
N ASP A 312 -13.41 -5.44 29.44
CA ASP A 312 -14.29 -5.40 28.27
C ASP A 312 -13.61 -4.72 27.07
N GLN A 313 -12.88 -3.63 27.32
CA GLN A 313 -12.09 -2.95 26.28
C GLN A 313 -11.00 -3.86 25.69
N ARG A 314 -10.27 -4.58 26.56
CA ARG A 314 -9.25 -5.53 26.13
C ARG A 314 -9.86 -6.73 25.42
N PHE A 315 -10.97 -7.24 25.92
CA PHE A 315 -11.69 -8.36 25.33
C PHE A 315 -12.13 -8.06 23.89
N GLN A 316 -12.76 -6.91 23.65
CA GLN A 316 -13.16 -6.49 22.31
C GLN A 316 -11.96 -6.48 21.35
N LYS A 317 -10.83 -5.92 21.81
CA LYS A 317 -9.60 -5.89 21.01
C LYS A 317 -9.06 -7.30 20.73
N VAL A 318 -8.94 -8.13 21.77
CA VAL A 318 -8.47 -9.52 21.65
C VAL A 318 -9.33 -10.30 20.66
N MET A 319 -10.65 -10.20 20.74
CA MET A 319 -11.55 -10.95 19.86
C MET A 319 -11.49 -10.50 18.40
N LEU A 320 -11.15 -9.23 18.14
CA LEU A 320 -11.00 -8.71 16.78
C LEU A 320 -9.64 -9.08 16.18
N GLU A 321 -8.55 -8.96 16.95
CA GLU A 321 -7.18 -9.14 16.45
C GLU A 321 -6.69 -10.59 16.49
N LEU A 322 -7.09 -11.37 17.50
CA LEU A 322 -6.57 -12.73 17.68
C LEU A 322 -6.90 -13.66 16.49
N PRO A 323 -8.11 -13.70 15.92
CA PRO A 323 -8.41 -14.57 14.76
C PRO A 323 -7.63 -14.19 13.49
N TYR A 324 -7.18 -12.95 13.41
CA TYR A 324 -6.31 -12.47 12.34
C TYR A 324 -4.85 -12.90 12.60
N LEU A 325 -4.37 -12.72 13.83
CA LEU A 325 -3.02 -13.16 14.23
C LEU A 325 -2.84 -14.67 14.14
N VAL A 326 -3.86 -15.47 14.44
CA VAL A 326 -3.80 -16.94 14.30
C VAL A 326 -3.61 -17.34 12.83
N ASP A 327 -4.32 -16.70 11.87
CA ASP A 327 -4.16 -17.02 10.43
C ASP A 327 -2.75 -16.66 9.93
N ILE A 328 -2.21 -15.54 10.40
CA ILE A 328 -0.85 -15.12 10.05
C ILE A 328 0.18 -16.04 10.67
N PHE A 329 0.02 -16.39 11.95
CA PHE A 329 0.87 -17.37 12.62
C PHE A 329 0.83 -18.72 11.92
N ALA A 330 -0.35 -19.23 11.54
CA ALA A 330 -0.48 -20.47 10.78
C ALA A 330 0.27 -20.39 9.44
N THR A 331 0.20 -19.26 8.75
CA THR A 331 0.93 -19.02 7.50
C THR A 331 2.46 -19.04 7.69
N ILE A 332 2.95 -18.36 8.73
CA ILE A 332 4.38 -18.31 9.06
C ILE A 332 4.88 -19.68 9.55
N ALA A 333 4.10 -20.34 10.41
CA ALA A 333 4.39 -21.67 10.93
C ALA A 333 4.44 -22.70 9.79
N ALA A 334 3.46 -22.71 8.88
CA ALA A 334 3.47 -23.60 7.72
C ALA A 334 4.76 -23.47 6.89
N GLU A 335 5.15 -22.23 6.55
CA GLU A 335 6.37 -21.96 5.79
C GLU A 335 7.62 -22.47 6.52
N GLN A 336 7.72 -22.19 7.83
CA GLN A 336 8.89 -22.53 8.62
C GLN A 336 8.99 -24.03 8.96
N LEU A 337 7.86 -24.67 9.26
CA LEU A 337 7.77 -26.10 9.56
C LEU A 337 8.14 -26.93 8.33
N VAL A 338 7.70 -26.54 7.14
CA VAL A 338 8.10 -27.18 5.87
C VAL A 338 9.60 -27.02 5.62
N LYS A 339 10.15 -25.80 5.79
CA LYS A 339 11.59 -25.56 5.60
C LYS A 339 12.47 -26.43 6.50
N ARG A 340 12.06 -26.58 7.77
CA ARG A 340 12.80 -27.36 8.79
C ARG A 340 12.39 -28.83 8.88
N ALA A 341 11.38 -29.28 8.14
CA ALA A 341 10.77 -30.61 8.25
C ALA A 341 10.37 -30.96 9.70
N TYR A 342 9.76 -30.00 10.41
CA TYR A 342 9.29 -30.18 11.78
C TYR A 342 7.89 -30.82 11.83
N PRO A 343 7.49 -31.39 12.99
CA PRO A 343 6.16 -31.93 13.17
C PRO A 343 5.05 -30.90 12.90
N ALA A 344 3.94 -31.32 12.31
CA ALA A 344 2.79 -30.45 12.00
C ALA A 344 2.00 -29.97 13.22
N ILE A 345 2.36 -30.42 14.44
CA ILE A 345 1.60 -30.19 15.68
C ILE A 345 1.30 -28.71 15.94
N PRO A 346 2.27 -27.76 15.92
CA PRO A 346 1.98 -26.36 16.21
C PRO A 346 1.00 -25.73 15.22
N LEU A 347 1.11 -26.11 13.95
CA LEU A 347 0.20 -25.64 12.89
C LEU A 347 -1.21 -26.20 13.10
N LEU A 348 -1.34 -27.50 13.37
CA LEU A 348 -2.65 -28.11 13.65
C LEU A 348 -3.31 -27.48 14.87
N ARG A 349 -2.54 -27.15 15.93
CA ARG A 349 -3.06 -26.45 17.11
C ARG A 349 -3.55 -25.04 16.78
N ALA A 350 -2.82 -24.29 15.96
CA ALA A 350 -3.25 -22.97 15.51
C ALA A 350 -4.53 -23.03 14.66
N LEU A 351 -4.61 -23.99 13.73
CA LEU A 351 -5.81 -24.18 12.91
C LEU A 351 -7.03 -24.58 13.74
N SER A 352 -6.87 -25.48 14.72
CA SER A 352 -7.96 -25.87 15.62
C SER A 352 -8.36 -24.77 16.59
N LEU A 353 -7.46 -23.85 16.92
CA LEU A 353 -7.74 -22.76 17.85
C LEU A 353 -8.79 -21.80 17.28
N LEU A 354 -8.74 -21.49 15.98
CA LEU A 354 -9.72 -20.60 15.33
C LEU A 354 -11.15 -21.12 15.46
N SER A 355 -11.36 -22.38 15.05
CA SER A 355 -12.67 -23.01 15.12
C SER A 355 -13.13 -23.24 16.55
N SER A 356 -12.21 -23.59 17.47
CA SER A 356 -12.54 -23.74 18.90
C SER A 356 -12.99 -22.42 19.51
N MET A 357 -12.28 -21.33 19.21
CA MET A 357 -12.57 -20.00 19.73
C MET A 357 -13.90 -19.46 19.23
N ALA A 358 -14.26 -19.75 17.98
CA ALA A 358 -15.59 -19.43 17.45
C ALA A 358 -16.71 -20.08 18.28
N GLN A 359 -16.46 -21.26 18.86
CA GLN A 359 -17.40 -21.94 19.74
C GLN A 359 -17.26 -21.55 21.22
N GLY A 360 -16.32 -20.65 21.57
CA GLY A 360 -16.09 -20.22 22.96
C GLY A 360 -15.17 -21.14 23.77
N SER A 361 -14.40 -22.02 23.14
CA SER A 361 -13.37 -22.85 23.79
C SER A 361 -11.97 -22.57 23.21
N MET A 362 -10.91 -22.99 23.91
CA MET A 362 -9.55 -23.01 23.32
C MET A 362 -9.24 -24.33 22.63
N VAL A 363 -9.91 -25.40 23.04
CA VAL A 363 -9.63 -26.77 22.61
C VAL A 363 -10.92 -27.34 22.00
N PRO A 364 -10.81 -28.21 20.99
CA PRO A 364 -11.96 -28.95 20.44
C PRO A 364 -12.48 -29.99 21.45
N ASP A 365 -13.10 -29.51 22.53
CA ASP A 365 -13.71 -30.33 23.57
C ASP A 365 -15.09 -30.82 23.10
N GLU A 366 -15.61 -31.90 23.70
CA GLU A 366 -16.94 -32.42 23.37
C GLU A 366 -18.05 -31.37 23.51
N LEU A 367 -17.93 -30.47 24.49
CA LEU A 367 -18.88 -29.37 24.68
C LEU A 367 -18.86 -28.41 23.49
N ALA A 368 -17.68 -28.05 22.99
CA ALA A 368 -17.56 -27.15 21.84
C ALA A 368 -18.12 -27.79 20.56
N LEU A 369 -17.97 -29.11 20.40
CA LEU A 369 -18.57 -29.86 19.30
C LEU A 369 -20.10 -29.91 19.40
N ARG A 370 -20.64 -30.12 20.60
CA ARG A 370 -22.09 -30.08 20.84
C ARG A 370 -22.64 -28.68 20.53
N ASP A 371 -22.03 -27.63 21.09
CA ASP A 371 -22.46 -26.25 20.86
C ASP A 371 -22.42 -25.86 19.37
N GLN A 372 -21.43 -26.35 18.60
CA GLN A 372 -21.41 -26.14 17.16
C GLN A 372 -22.59 -26.82 16.46
N ARG A 373 -22.86 -28.09 16.80
CA ARG A 373 -23.96 -28.87 16.20
C ARG A 373 -25.31 -28.25 16.51
N ASP A 374 -25.52 -27.82 17.74
CA ASP A 374 -26.76 -27.18 18.18
C ASP A 374 -27.01 -25.88 17.41
N ARG A 375 -25.99 -25.00 17.29
CA ARG A 375 -26.12 -23.76 16.52
C ARG A 375 -26.31 -23.98 15.01
N VAL A 376 -25.73 -25.03 14.44
CA VAL A 376 -25.94 -25.39 13.03
C VAL A 376 -27.37 -25.89 12.81
N ALA A 377 -27.90 -26.68 13.75
CA ALA A 377 -29.28 -27.16 13.72
C ALA A 377 -30.32 -26.04 13.88
N GLU A 378 -30.04 -25.01 14.68
CA GLU A 378 -30.90 -23.83 14.83
C GLU A 378 -31.14 -23.07 13.51
N VAL A 379 -30.17 -23.11 12.60
CA VAL A 379 -30.19 -22.37 11.33
C VAL A 379 -30.64 -23.26 10.15
N ASP A 380 -31.01 -24.52 10.40
CA ASP A 380 -31.29 -25.55 9.38
C ASP A 380 -30.17 -25.67 8.32
N ALA A 381 -28.94 -25.45 8.77
CA ALA A 381 -27.77 -25.49 7.91
C ALA A 381 -27.06 -26.85 8.00
N GLN A 382 -26.24 -27.18 7.00
CA GLN A 382 -25.40 -28.38 7.02
C GLN A 382 -23.92 -28.02 7.09
N LEU A 383 -23.16 -28.80 7.87
CA LEU A 383 -21.71 -28.69 7.87
C LEU A 383 -21.12 -29.15 6.53
N PRO A 384 -20.05 -28.50 6.04
CA PRO A 384 -19.41 -28.92 4.79
C PRO A 384 -18.86 -30.34 4.90
N LYS A 385 -19.26 -31.23 3.99
CA LYS A 385 -18.71 -32.58 3.88
C LYS A 385 -17.63 -32.61 2.81
N LEU A 386 -16.37 -32.67 3.24
CA LEU A 386 -15.19 -32.66 2.37
C LEU A 386 -14.78 -34.10 2.04
N HIS A 387 -14.74 -34.44 0.75
CA HIS A 387 -14.29 -35.73 0.25
C HIS A 387 -13.15 -35.54 -0.76
N LEU A 388 -12.16 -36.41 -0.71
CA LEU A 388 -11.00 -36.37 -1.61
C LEU A 388 -11.10 -37.54 -2.59
N GLU A 389 -11.02 -37.25 -3.87
CA GLU A 389 -11.09 -38.23 -4.97
C GLU A 389 -9.82 -38.18 -5.81
N GLY A 390 -9.46 -39.33 -6.41
CA GLY A 390 -8.34 -39.42 -7.35
C GLY A 390 -6.99 -38.94 -6.77
N THR A 391 -6.77 -39.09 -5.47
CA THR A 391 -5.59 -38.52 -4.81
C THR A 391 -4.35 -39.38 -5.06
N THR A 392 -3.37 -38.82 -5.77
CA THR A 392 -2.10 -39.48 -6.08
C THR A 392 -0.93 -38.53 -5.81
N LEU A 393 0.22 -39.10 -5.43
CA LEU A 393 1.47 -38.37 -5.28
C LEU A 393 2.49 -39.01 -6.22
N ALA A 394 2.83 -38.31 -7.30
CA ALA A 394 3.64 -38.84 -8.39
C ALA A 394 4.61 -37.78 -8.93
N VAL A 395 5.68 -38.23 -9.60
CA VAL A 395 6.53 -37.35 -10.40
C VAL A 395 5.84 -37.12 -11.74
N LEU A 396 5.79 -35.87 -12.18
CA LEU A 396 5.26 -35.57 -13.52
C LEU A 396 6.22 -36.16 -14.54
N ASP A 397 5.68 -36.89 -15.52
CA ASP A 397 6.40 -37.49 -16.65
C ASP A 397 7.24 -38.76 -16.38
N GLU A 398 7.34 -39.22 -15.12
CA GLU A 398 8.03 -40.48 -14.78
C GLU A 398 7.13 -41.49 -14.04
N PRO A 399 7.18 -42.80 -14.38
CA PRO A 399 6.35 -43.81 -13.72
C PRO A 399 6.86 -44.20 -12.33
N ASN A 400 8.16 -44.02 -12.06
CA ASN A 400 8.82 -44.40 -10.81
C ASN A 400 9.34 -43.16 -10.09
N ILE A 401 9.32 -43.19 -8.77
CA ILE A 401 9.78 -42.08 -7.92
C ILE A 401 11.22 -42.35 -7.50
N GLN A 402 12.14 -41.46 -7.85
CA GLN A 402 13.56 -41.58 -7.49
C GLN A 402 13.90 -40.68 -6.29
N PRO A 403 14.99 -40.98 -5.55
CA PRO A 403 15.45 -40.15 -4.46
C PRO A 403 15.81 -38.73 -4.95
N GLY A 404 15.18 -37.71 -4.36
CA GLY A 404 15.44 -36.30 -4.68
C GLY A 404 14.53 -35.68 -5.73
N ASP A 405 13.57 -36.44 -6.28
CA ASP A 405 12.60 -35.92 -7.22
C ASP A 405 11.58 -34.98 -6.57
N TRP A 406 11.01 -34.11 -7.41
CA TRP A 406 9.89 -33.26 -7.02
C TRP A 406 8.58 -34.03 -7.18
N LEU A 407 7.93 -34.33 -6.06
CA LEU A 407 6.61 -34.94 -6.07
C LEU A 407 5.53 -33.91 -6.39
N THR A 408 4.54 -34.31 -7.16
CA THR A 408 3.34 -33.50 -7.42
C THR A 408 2.12 -34.23 -6.89
N LEU A 409 1.40 -33.57 -5.99
CA LEU A 409 0.12 -34.03 -5.48
C LEU A 409 -0.95 -33.68 -6.50
N GLN A 410 -1.64 -34.69 -7.03
CA GLN A 410 -2.86 -34.53 -7.80
C GLN A 410 -4.04 -34.99 -6.96
N THR A 411 -5.06 -34.15 -6.81
CA THR A 411 -6.25 -34.49 -6.02
C THR A 411 -7.45 -33.66 -6.46
N THR A 412 -8.63 -34.26 -6.37
CA THR A 412 -9.90 -33.55 -6.55
C THR A 412 -10.62 -33.50 -5.20
N LEU A 413 -10.78 -32.29 -4.65
CA LEU A 413 -11.57 -32.08 -3.44
C LEU A 413 -13.03 -31.81 -3.82
N GLN A 414 -13.94 -32.67 -3.37
CA GLN A 414 -15.39 -32.55 -3.59
C GLN A 414 -16.16 -32.19 -2.31
N ARG A 415 -17.23 -31.43 -2.48
CA ARG A 415 -18.18 -31.05 -1.42
C ARG A 415 -19.49 -31.83 -1.59
N GLN A 416 -19.63 -32.92 -0.84
CA GLN A 416 -20.74 -33.88 -1.01
C GLN A 416 -22.13 -33.35 -0.63
N HIS A 417 -22.19 -32.26 0.13
CA HIS A 417 -23.46 -31.66 0.55
C HIS A 417 -24.06 -30.69 -0.49
N LEU A 418 -23.37 -30.44 -1.61
CA LEU A 418 -23.85 -29.56 -2.68
C LEU A 418 -24.35 -30.37 -3.87
N GLY A 419 -25.43 -29.90 -4.49
CA GLY A 419 -25.94 -30.46 -5.75
C GLY A 419 -25.05 -30.11 -6.95
N SER A 420 -25.26 -30.80 -8.08
CA SER A 420 -24.51 -30.54 -9.31
C SER A 420 -24.73 -29.11 -9.81
N GLY A 421 -23.66 -28.31 -9.88
CA GLY A 421 -23.68 -26.92 -10.38
C GLY A 421 -23.92 -25.82 -9.33
N GLU A 422 -24.20 -26.18 -8.07
CA GLU A 422 -24.39 -25.21 -6.98
C GLU A 422 -23.05 -24.62 -6.49
N THR A 423 -22.94 -23.29 -6.43
CA THR A 423 -21.80 -22.65 -5.75
C THR A 423 -22.22 -22.15 -4.37
N ALA A 424 -21.48 -22.52 -3.34
CA ALA A 424 -21.73 -22.07 -1.98
C ALA A 424 -20.43 -21.61 -1.33
N SER A 425 -20.45 -20.53 -0.56
CA SER A 425 -19.29 -20.18 0.27
C SER A 425 -19.07 -21.26 1.33
N LEU A 426 -17.80 -21.51 1.67
CA LEU A 426 -17.42 -22.48 2.69
C LEU A 426 -18.07 -22.15 4.05
N ALA A 427 -18.08 -20.86 4.40
CA ALA A 427 -18.52 -20.37 5.71
C ALA A 427 -19.99 -19.89 5.73
N ALA A 428 -20.67 -19.87 4.58
CA ALA A 428 -22.03 -19.35 4.45
C ALA A 428 -23.06 -20.09 5.27
N THR A 429 -22.84 -21.38 5.54
CA THR A 429 -23.81 -22.23 6.24
C THR A 429 -24.03 -21.80 7.69
N PHE A 430 -23.06 -21.15 8.33
CA PHE A 430 -23.16 -20.78 9.75
C PHE A 430 -22.99 -19.29 9.98
N TYR A 431 -21.93 -18.69 9.43
CA TYR A 431 -21.53 -17.34 9.79
C TYR A 431 -22.40 -16.27 9.12
N ASP A 432 -22.95 -16.54 7.93
CA ASP A 432 -23.74 -15.52 7.20
C ASP A 432 -25.09 -15.23 7.88
N HIS A 433 -25.64 -16.21 8.62
CA HIS A 433 -26.86 -16.03 9.42
C HIS A 433 -26.64 -15.36 10.77
N VAL A 434 -25.43 -15.50 11.35
CA VAL A 434 -25.08 -14.95 12.67
C VAL A 434 -24.43 -13.56 12.53
N ASP A 435 -23.28 -13.49 11.85
CA ASP A 435 -22.58 -12.25 11.53
C ASP A 435 -21.63 -12.48 10.33
N PRO A 436 -21.96 -11.96 9.14
CA PRO A 436 -21.12 -12.13 7.95
C PRO A 436 -19.76 -11.41 8.06
N LYS A 437 -19.61 -10.48 9.00
CA LYS A 437 -18.35 -9.77 9.27
C LYS A 437 -17.54 -10.40 10.41
N SER A 438 -17.97 -11.56 10.91
CA SER A 438 -17.27 -12.27 11.97
C SER A 438 -15.81 -12.55 11.60
N PRO A 439 -14.83 -12.23 12.47
CA PRO A 439 -13.40 -12.47 12.19
C PRO A 439 -13.05 -13.97 12.11
N PHE A 440 -13.94 -14.84 12.61
CA PHE A 440 -13.83 -16.30 12.55
C PHE A 440 -14.30 -16.89 11.22
N ARG A 441 -15.01 -16.10 10.39
CA ARG A 441 -15.45 -16.51 9.07
C ARG A 441 -14.24 -16.67 8.14
N LYS A 442 -13.91 -17.91 7.73
CA LYS A 442 -12.81 -18.20 6.79
C LYS A 442 -13.34 -18.95 5.56
N GLU A 443 -12.97 -18.46 4.38
CA GLU A 443 -13.38 -19.05 3.08
C GLU A 443 -12.29 -19.96 2.47
N HIS A 444 -11.31 -20.38 3.27
CA HIS A 444 -10.19 -21.19 2.81
C HIS A 444 -10.07 -22.48 3.62
N VAL A 445 -9.51 -23.50 2.97
CA VAL A 445 -9.10 -24.77 3.59
C VAL A 445 -7.58 -24.90 3.53
N TRP A 446 -7.03 -25.68 4.45
CA TRP A 446 -5.60 -25.98 4.52
C TRP A 446 -5.33 -27.39 4.04
N PHE A 447 -4.42 -27.53 3.09
CA PHE A 447 -3.87 -28.82 2.66
C PHE A 447 -2.55 -29.02 3.36
N LEU A 448 -2.40 -30.15 4.05
CA LEU A 448 -1.22 -30.51 4.83
C LEU A 448 -0.75 -31.89 4.38
N VAL A 449 0.48 -31.98 3.90
CA VAL A 449 1.12 -33.25 3.54
C VAL A 449 2.23 -33.52 4.56
N PHE A 450 2.09 -34.59 5.31
CA PHE A 450 3.08 -35.00 6.31
C PHE A 450 3.33 -36.50 6.29
N ASP A 451 4.46 -36.93 6.82
CA ASP A 451 4.76 -38.35 7.01
C ASP A 451 3.96 -38.92 8.19
N LYS A 452 3.31 -40.06 8.00
CA LYS A 452 2.50 -40.73 9.04
C LYS A 452 3.36 -41.23 10.20
N GLY A 453 4.61 -41.59 9.95
CA GLY A 453 5.55 -42.06 10.98
C GLY A 453 6.06 -40.93 11.86
N ALA A 454 6.82 -40.01 11.29
CA ALA A 454 7.47 -38.93 12.05
C ALA A 454 6.56 -37.70 12.29
N GLY A 455 5.41 -37.59 11.61
CA GLY A 455 4.51 -36.43 11.67
C GLY A 455 5.09 -35.17 11.04
N ARG A 456 6.20 -35.29 10.28
CA ARG A 456 6.96 -34.16 9.71
C ARG A 456 6.21 -33.58 8.51
N LEU A 457 6.08 -32.27 8.49
CA LEU A 457 5.38 -31.54 7.43
C LEU A 457 6.29 -31.32 6.22
N TYR A 458 5.82 -31.73 5.03
CA TYR A 458 6.54 -31.59 3.76
C TYR A 458 5.94 -30.53 2.85
N ALA A 459 4.62 -30.35 2.90
CA ALA A 459 3.96 -29.26 2.22
C ALA A 459 2.74 -28.78 3.02
N ALA A 460 2.51 -27.48 3.00
CA ALA A 460 1.34 -26.86 3.57
C ALA A 460 0.98 -25.61 2.77
N TRP A 461 -0.26 -25.53 2.33
CA TRP A 461 -0.80 -24.37 1.64
C TRP A 461 -2.28 -24.20 1.93
N LYS A 462 -2.78 -22.98 1.75
CA LYS A 462 -4.19 -22.66 1.89
C LYS A 462 -4.81 -22.35 0.54
N VAL A 463 -6.02 -22.88 0.30
CA VAL A 463 -6.78 -22.66 -0.93
C VAL A 463 -8.15 -22.10 -0.60
N LYS A 464 -8.56 -21.07 -1.33
CA LYS A 464 -9.92 -20.54 -1.22
C LYS A 464 -10.91 -21.52 -1.85
N LEU A 465 -11.93 -21.92 -1.12
CA LEU A 465 -12.88 -22.95 -1.57
C LEU A 465 -14.27 -22.34 -1.78
N ASN A 466 -14.56 -22.00 -3.05
CA ASN A 466 -15.84 -21.42 -3.47
C ASN A 466 -16.61 -22.32 -4.47
N VAL A 467 -16.01 -23.43 -4.88
CA VAL A 467 -16.51 -24.35 -5.90
C VAL A 467 -16.83 -25.72 -5.27
N ILE A 468 -17.63 -26.53 -5.96
CA ILE A 468 -18.01 -27.88 -5.52
C ILE A 468 -16.83 -28.83 -5.60
N CYS A 469 -16.20 -28.84 -6.77
CA CYS A 469 -15.03 -29.66 -7.08
C CYS A 469 -13.85 -28.73 -7.30
N LEU A 470 -12.74 -29.04 -6.65
CA LEU A 470 -11.49 -28.32 -6.78
C LEU A 470 -10.40 -29.32 -7.18
N ASP A 471 -10.02 -29.27 -8.45
CA ASP A 471 -8.87 -30.02 -8.94
C ASP A 471 -7.59 -29.28 -8.58
N LEU A 472 -6.67 -29.99 -7.92
CA LEU A 472 -5.40 -29.45 -7.47
C LEU A 472 -4.26 -30.29 -8.01
N SER A 473 -3.27 -29.59 -8.56
CA SER A 473 -1.95 -30.13 -8.90
C SER A 473 -0.93 -29.23 -8.22
N GLN A 474 -0.29 -29.72 -7.15
CA GLN A 474 0.62 -28.92 -6.34
C GLN A 474 1.94 -29.66 -6.11
N GLN A 475 3.05 -28.98 -6.33
CA GLN A 475 4.37 -29.53 -6.02
C GLN A 475 4.57 -29.63 -4.50
N VAL A 476 5.01 -30.81 -4.07
CA VAL A 476 5.35 -31.18 -2.71
C VAL A 476 6.87 -31.32 -2.64
N VAL A 477 7.51 -30.53 -1.79
CA VAL A 477 8.96 -30.57 -1.61
C VAL A 477 9.33 -31.88 -0.91
N GLN A 478 9.95 -32.81 -1.62
CA GLN A 478 10.51 -34.01 -1.02
C GLN A 478 11.98 -33.76 -0.66
N LYS A 479 12.35 -34.00 0.61
CA LYS A 479 13.75 -33.99 1.09
C LYS A 479 14.28 -35.39 1.39
N THR A 480 13.58 -36.45 0.97
CA THR A 480 14.01 -37.82 1.28
C THR A 480 14.98 -38.32 0.22
N GLY A 481 16.26 -38.39 0.58
CA GLY A 481 17.33 -38.95 -0.25
C GLY A 481 17.55 -40.45 -0.08
N PHE A 482 16.62 -41.18 0.54
CA PHE A 482 16.80 -42.61 0.85
C PHE A 482 15.75 -43.48 0.16
N LEU A 483 16.20 -44.63 -0.37
CA LEU A 483 15.37 -45.68 -0.94
C LEU A 483 14.48 -46.30 0.14
N GLY A 484 13.23 -46.60 -0.20
CA GLY A 484 12.32 -47.26 0.73
C GLY A 484 10.85 -46.96 0.49
N LYS A 485 10.01 -47.62 1.31
CA LYS A 485 8.56 -47.39 1.35
C LYS A 485 8.25 -46.30 2.38
N TYR A 486 7.54 -45.27 1.96
CA TYR A 486 7.09 -44.16 2.80
C TYR A 486 5.56 -44.13 2.81
N GLU A 487 4.97 -43.76 3.95
CA GLU A 487 3.53 -43.55 4.04
C GLU A 487 3.27 -42.09 4.37
N PHE A 488 2.86 -41.32 3.36
CA PHE A 488 2.44 -39.94 3.55
C PHE A 488 0.96 -39.90 3.91
N GLU A 489 0.55 -38.86 4.62
CA GLU A 489 -0.85 -38.56 4.91
C GLU A 489 -1.16 -37.16 4.37
N LEU A 490 -2.17 -37.09 3.51
CA LEU A 490 -2.78 -35.83 3.10
C LEU A 490 -3.93 -35.53 4.05
N CYS A 491 -3.87 -34.39 4.74
CA CYS A 491 -4.92 -33.91 5.62
C CYS A 491 -5.43 -32.56 5.11
N VAL A 492 -6.74 -32.47 4.88
CA VAL A 492 -7.41 -31.21 4.56
C VAL A 492 -8.19 -30.75 5.78
N VAL A 493 -7.88 -29.55 6.27
CA VAL A 493 -8.46 -28.98 7.49
C VAL A 493 -9.22 -27.69 7.18
N CYS A 494 -10.46 -27.60 7.63
CA CYS A 494 -11.22 -26.36 7.61
C CYS A 494 -11.01 -25.58 8.92
N PRO A 495 -10.45 -24.35 8.88
CA PRO A 495 -10.26 -23.54 10.08
C PRO A 495 -11.55 -22.88 10.59
N ALA A 496 -12.62 -22.87 9.78
CA ALA A 496 -13.89 -22.21 10.14
C ALA A 496 -14.79 -23.06 11.04
N TYR A 497 -14.65 -24.39 10.99
CA TYR A 497 -15.50 -25.34 11.70
C TYR A 497 -14.68 -26.35 12.47
N LEU A 498 -15.20 -26.79 13.62
CA LEU A 498 -14.69 -27.95 14.33
C LEU A 498 -15.07 -29.23 13.57
N ASP A 499 -14.16 -30.20 13.57
CA ASP A 499 -14.36 -31.56 13.03
C ASP A 499 -14.60 -31.66 11.51
N VAL A 500 -14.42 -30.56 10.78
CA VAL A 500 -14.45 -30.58 9.31
C VAL A 500 -13.03 -30.77 8.79
N GLN A 501 -12.64 -32.04 8.71
CA GLN A 501 -11.36 -32.48 8.15
C GLN A 501 -11.53 -33.77 7.35
N THR A 502 -10.67 -33.99 6.37
CA THR A 502 -10.59 -35.26 5.63
C THR A 502 -9.14 -35.68 5.48
N LYS A 503 -8.88 -36.98 5.53
CA LYS A 503 -7.53 -37.54 5.54
C LYS A 503 -7.44 -38.75 4.62
N ILE A 504 -6.33 -38.84 3.89
CA ILE A 504 -6.01 -39.97 3.02
C ILE A 504 -4.55 -40.37 3.21
N SER A 505 -4.30 -41.66 3.41
CA SER A 505 -2.97 -42.26 3.34
C SER A 505 -2.52 -42.44 1.90
N LEU A 506 -1.30 -42.02 1.61
CA LEU A 506 -0.64 -42.08 0.30
C LEU A 506 0.65 -42.89 0.44
N PRO A 507 0.61 -44.22 0.17
CA PRO A 507 1.81 -45.03 0.16
C PRO A 507 2.66 -44.71 -1.06
N ILE A 508 3.96 -44.52 -0.85
CA ILE A 508 4.93 -44.21 -1.90
C ILE A 508 6.09 -45.17 -1.79
N ILE A 509 6.57 -45.63 -2.95
CA ILE A 509 7.75 -46.46 -3.05
C ILE A 509 8.80 -45.66 -3.81
N VAL A 510 9.92 -45.39 -3.15
CA VAL A 510 11.07 -44.73 -3.76
C VAL A 510 12.05 -45.82 -4.17
N GLU A 511 12.17 -46.02 -5.48
CA GLU A 511 13.00 -47.04 -6.11
C GLU A 511 14.17 -46.39 -6.85
N ASN A 512 15.25 -47.16 -7.03
CA ASN A 512 16.32 -46.77 -7.94
C ASN A 512 15.94 -47.23 -9.36
N ARG A 513 16.53 -46.60 -10.38
CA ARG A 513 16.31 -46.97 -11.78
C ARG A 513 16.61 -48.43 -12.09
#